data_AF-K1U409-F1
#
_entry.id   AF-K1U409-F1
#
_cell.length_a   1.000
_cell.length_b   1.000
_cell.length_c   1.000
_cell.angle_alpha   90.00
_cell.angle_beta   90.00
_cell.angle_gamma   90.00
#
_symmetry.space_group_name_H-M   'P 1'
#
loop_
_entity.id
_entity.type
_entity.pdbx_description
1 polymer ?
#
loop_
_entity_poly.entity_id
_entity_poly.type
_entity_poly.pdbx_seq_one_letter_code
_entity_poly.pdbx_strand_id
1 'polypeptide(L)'
;RHDGYPEHHRSVCADRKDDSENVEIERFGEPVVPDFEIPYHTEIMESFNGIDLDSARKVAGNGFYYLMGDIARLHSAVIAYARDFMINRGFTYCVPPFMIRSNVVTGVMSFAEMDSMMYKIEGEDLYLIGTSEHSMIGKFIDTMLDEAELPKTLTSYSPCFRKKKVLMESKNVVYTESISLKSRK
;
A
#
# COMPACT_ATOMS: atom_id res chain seq x y z
N ARG A 1 4.51 33.67 13.53
CA ARG A 1 4.16 33.70 12.09
C ARG A 1 4.23 32.26 11.59
N HIS A 2 3.17 31.51 11.90
CA HIS A 2 2.94 30.16 11.35
C HIS A 2 1.67 30.32 10.52
N ASP A 3 1.86 30.90 9.34
CA ASP A 3 0.78 30.99 8.37
C ASP A 3 0.84 29.68 7.58
N GLY A 4 -0.06 28.77 7.93
CA GLY A 4 -0.30 27.55 7.19
C GLY A 4 -0.77 27.93 5.79
N TYR A 5 0.07 27.67 4.80
CA TYR A 5 -0.32 27.79 3.41
C TYR A 5 -1.30 26.66 3.09
N PRO A 6 -2.55 26.96 2.70
CA PRO A 6 -3.46 25.94 2.22
C PRO A 6 -2.93 25.37 0.90
N GLU A 7 -2.87 24.04 0.79
CA GLU A 7 -2.55 23.39 -0.47
C GLU A 7 -3.64 23.71 -1.50
N HIS A 8 -3.38 24.65 -2.41
CA HIS A 8 -4.25 24.98 -3.54
C HIS A 8 -4.16 23.92 -4.66
N HIS A 9 -4.30 22.64 -4.32
CA HIS A 9 -4.75 21.67 -5.31
C HIS A 9 -6.27 21.83 -5.46
N ARG A 10 -6.78 21.79 -6.70
CA ARG A 10 -8.23 21.63 -6.94
C ARG A 10 -8.64 20.33 -6.24
N SER A 11 -9.16 20.44 -5.02
CA SER A 11 -9.69 19.30 -4.29
C SER A 11 -10.91 18.83 -5.06
N VAL A 12 -10.77 17.71 -5.76
CA VAL A 12 -11.88 17.01 -6.43
C VAL A 12 -12.88 16.48 -5.39
N CYS A 13 -12.49 16.48 -4.11
CA CYS A 13 -13.18 15.81 -3.01
C CYS A 13 -13.80 16.77 -1.98
N ALA A 14 -13.81 18.09 -2.24
CA ALA A 14 -14.06 19.10 -1.18
C ALA A 14 -15.42 19.03 -0.46
N ASP A 15 -16.41 18.30 -0.97
CA ASP A 15 -17.78 18.32 -0.41
C ASP A 15 -18.39 16.93 -0.14
N ARG A 16 -17.59 15.85 -0.19
CA ARG A 16 -18.13 14.47 -0.12
C ARG A 16 -18.10 13.90 1.30
N LYS A 17 -19.22 13.34 1.76
CA LYS A 17 -19.36 12.81 3.13
C LYS A 17 -18.80 11.41 3.30
N ASP A 18 -19.02 10.54 2.32
CA ASP A 18 -18.60 9.15 2.35
C ASP A 18 -18.41 8.58 0.94
N ASP A 19 -17.97 7.32 0.87
CA ASP A 19 -17.64 6.64 -0.38
C ASP A 19 -18.85 6.45 -1.33
N SER A 20 -20.10 6.61 -0.86
CA SER A 20 -21.29 6.54 -1.73
C SER A 20 -21.41 7.73 -2.67
N GLU A 21 -20.75 8.84 -2.36
CA GLU A 21 -20.69 10.01 -3.23
C GLU A 21 -19.56 9.90 -4.27
N ASN A 22 -18.80 8.80 -4.29
CA ASN A 22 -17.80 8.52 -5.32
C ASN A 22 -18.45 8.37 -6.70
N VAL A 23 -17.95 9.14 -7.66
CA VAL A 23 -18.42 9.10 -9.05
C VAL A 23 -17.49 8.19 -9.83
N GLU A 24 -18.04 7.13 -10.43
CA GLU A 24 -17.32 6.29 -11.38
C GLU A 24 -17.02 7.07 -12.65
N ILE A 25 -15.73 7.20 -12.98
CA ILE A 25 -15.27 7.96 -14.15
C ILE A 25 -15.10 7.04 -15.37
N GLU A 26 -14.66 5.81 -15.15
CA GLU A 26 -14.31 4.89 -16.23
C GLU A 26 -14.42 3.43 -15.75
N ARG A 27 -14.79 2.53 -16.68
CA ARG A 27 -14.88 1.08 -16.49
C ARG A 27 -14.28 0.37 -17.69
N PHE A 28 -13.44 -0.63 -17.43
CA PHE A 28 -12.81 -1.44 -18.47
C PHE A 28 -13.24 -2.89 -18.36
N GLY A 29 -13.72 -3.44 -19.47
CA GLY A 29 -14.23 -4.80 -19.56
C GLY A 29 -15.60 -4.97 -18.89
N GLU A 30 -16.21 -6.12 -19.15
CA GLU A 30 -17.50 -6.50 -18.55
C GLU A 30 -17.28 -7.56 -17.47
N PRO A 31 -17.83 -7.39 -16.25
CA PRO A 31 -17.76 -8.41 -15.21
C PRO A 31 -18.43 -9.69 -15.68
N VAL A 32 -17.67 -10.79 -15.72
CA VAL A 32 -18.22 -12.11 -16.01
C VAL A 32 -18.85 -12.66 -14.74
N VAL A 33 -20.15 -12.95 -14.78
CA VAL A 33 -20.86 -13.66 -13.73
C VAL A 33 -21.15 -15.08 -14.24
N PRO A 34 -20.44 -16.11 -13.74
CA PRO A 34 -20.71 -17.49 -14.12
C PRO A 34 -22.08 -17.96 -13.62
N ASP A 35 -22.66 -18.96 -14.30
CA ASP A 35 -23.94 -19.58 -13.91
C ASP A 35 -23.82 -20.57 -12.72
N PHE A 36 -22.75 -20.47 -11.92
CA PHE A 36 -22.51 -21.31 -10.75
C PHE A 36 -22.15 -20.46 -9.53
N GLU A 37 -22.35 -21.03 -8.34
CA GLU A 37 -21.98 -20.40 -7.08
C GLU A 37 -20.46 -20.29 -6.97
N ILE A 38 -19.96 -19.05 -6.86
CA ILE A 38 -18.52 -18.77 -6.74
C ILE A 38 -18.13 -18.92 -5.26
N PRO A 39 -17.28 -19.88 -4.89
CA PRO A 39 -16.80 -20.00 -3.52
C PRO A 39 -15.98 -18.78 -3.12
N TYR A 40 -15.87 -18.52 -1.82
CA TYR A 40 -15.02 -17.44 -1.34
C TYR A 40 -13.54 -17.76 -1.67
N HIS A 41 -12.73 -16.73 -1.92
CA HIS A 41 -11.35 -16.93 -2.38
C HIS A 41 -10.50 -17.82 -1.44
N THR A 42 -10.77 -17.81 -0.13
CA THR A 42 -10.09 -18.70 0.83
C THR A 42 -10.49 -20.15 0.62
N GLU A 43 -11.77 -20.45 0.38
CA GLU A 43 -12.25 -21.81 0.12
C GLU A 43 -11.63 -22.38 -1.17
N ILE A 44 -11.49 -21.53 -2.19
CA ILE A 44 -10.78 -21.88 -3.42
C ILE A 44 -9.33 -22.23 -3.09
N MET A 45 -8.61 -21.38 -2.35
CA MET A 45 -7.21 -21.64 -1.99
C MET A 45 -7.05 -22.89 -1.10
N GLU A 46 -7.99 -23.14 -0.18
CA GLU A 46 -8.01 -24.33 0.68
C GLU A 46 -8.18 -25.61 -0.14
N SER A 47 -9.01 -25.60 -1.19
CA SER A 47 -9.19 -26.74 -2.09
C SER A 47 -7.89 -27.19 -2.79
N PHE A 48 -6.92 -26.28 -2.93
CA PHE A 48 -5.58 -26.56 -3.47
C PHE A 48 -4.51 -26.81 -2.40
N ASN A 49 -4.88 -26.89 -1.11
CA ASN A 49 -3.95 -26.87 0.02
C ASN A 49 -2.99 -25.67 -0.04
N GLY A 50 -3.49 -24.53 -0.55
CA GLY A 50 -2.70 -23.35 -0.87
C GLY A 50 -2.72 -22.26 0.20
N ILE A 51 -3.49 -22.45 1.28
CA ILE A 51 -3.56 -21.52 2.40
C ILE A 51 -3.65 -22.29 3.73
N ASP A 52 -2.99 -21.77 4.77
CA ASP A 52 -3.12 -22.27 6.14
C ASP A 52 -3.40 -21.10 7.10
N LEU A 53 -4.68 -20.95 7.44
CA LEU A 53 -5.18 -19.92 8.35
C LEU A 53 -5.02 -20.31 9.82
N ASP A 54 -5.11 -21.60 10.14
CA ASP A 54 -5.09 -22.07 11.53
C ASP A 54 -3.70 -21.98 12.13
N SER A 55 -2.66 -22.36 11.38
CA SER A 55 -1.28 -22.15 11.80
C SER A 55 -0.97 -20.66 11.91
N ALA A 56 -1.47 -19.83 11.00
CA ALA A 56 -1.27 -18.38 11.06
C ALA A 56 -1.91 -17.75 12.30
N ARG A 57 -3.14 -18.17 12.65
CA ARG A 57 -3.82 -17.75 13.89
C ARG A 57 -3.03 -18.14 15.14
N LYS A 58 -2.46 -19.35 15.17
CA LYS A 58 -1.64 -19.81 16.30
C LYS A 58 -0.35 -19.00 16.46
N VAL A 59 0.26 -18.56 15.36
CA VAL A 59 1.56 -17.88 15.36
C VAL A 59 1.42 -16.37 15.57
N ALA A 60 0.49 -15.72 14.87
CA ALA A 60 0.41 -14.26 14.79
C ALA A 60 -0.98 -13.69 15.13
N GLY A 61 -1.97 -14.55 15.42
CA GLY A 61 -3.34 -14.15 15.70
C GLY A 61 -4.18 -13.89 14.46
N ASN A 62 -5.30 -13.18 14.62
CA ASN A 62 -6.24 -12.92 13.54
C ASN A 62 -5.67 -11.93 12.50
N GLY A 63 -6.00 -12.17 11.22
CA GLY A 63 -5.60 -11.30 10.11
C GLY A 63 -4.32 -11.73 9.38
N PHE A 64 -3.71 -12.86 9.77
CA PHE A 64 -2.54 -13.44 9.13
C PHE A 64 -2.89 -14.76 8.42
N TYR A 65 -2.06 -15.14 7.45
CA TYR A 65 -2.22 -16.37 6.66
C TYR A 65 -0.85 -16.89 6.21
N TYR A 66 -0.73 -18.20 6.03
CA TYR A 66 0.33 -18.79 5.23
C TYR A 66 -0.19 -19.05 3.82
N LEU A 67 0.57 -18.66 2.79
CA LEU A 67 0.36 -19.15 1.42
C LEU A 67 1.29 -20.34 1.18
N MET A 68 0.76 -21.38 0.55
CA MET A 68 1.42 -22.67 0.38
C MET A 68 1.40 -23.12 -1.08
N GLY A 69 2.36 -23.99 -1.43
CA GLY A 69 2.39 -24.68 -2.73
C GLY A 69 2.29 -23.74 -3.94
N ASP A 70 1.44 -24.10 -4.89
CA ASP A 70 1.28 -23.34 -6.14
C ASP A 70 0.60 -21.97 -5.93
N ILE A 71 -0.21 -21.79 -4.87
CA ILE A 71 -0.77 -20.48 -4.53
C ILE A 71 0.34 -19.52 -4.09
N ALA A 72 1.30 -19.98 -3.28
CA ALA A 72 2.47 -19.18 -2.92
C ALA A 72 3.31 -18.79 -4.15
N ARG A 73 3.47 -19.74 -5.10
CA ARG A 73 4.17 -19.47 -6.36
C ARG A 73 3.43 -18.46 -7.24
N LEU A 74 2.10 -18.56 -7.31
CA LEU A 74 1.26 -17.59 -8.03
C LEU A 74 1.40 -16.19 -7.44
N HIS A 75 1.38 -16.06 -6.11
CA HIS A 75 1.62 -14.79 -5.44
C HIS A 75 2.97 -14.17 -5.85
N SER A 76 4.06 -14.96 -5.85
CA SER A 76 5.37 -14.49 -6.34
C SER A 76 5.35 -14.12 -7.82
N ALA A 77 4.65 -14.88 -8.67
CA ALA A 77 4.55 -14.61 -10.10
C ALA A 77 3.81 -13.29 -10.39
N VAL A 78 2.73 -13.00 -9.65
CA VAL A 78 1.99 -11.73 -9.78
C VAL A 78 2.86 -10.55 -9.38
N ILE A 79 3.64 -10.67 -8.29
CA ILE A 79 4.59 -9.62 -7.87
C ILE A 79 5.64 -9.38 -8.96
N ALA A 80 6.22 -10.44 -9.52
CA ALA A 80 7.21 -10.33 -10.59
C ALA A 80 6.63 -9.66 -11.83
N TYR A 81 5.41 -10.04 -12.22
CA TYR A 81 4.70 -9.41 -13.33
C TYR A 81 4.47 -7.92 -13.08
N ALA A 82 3.95 -7.55 -11.91
CA ALA A 82 3.69 -6.15 -11.57
C ALA A 82 4.97 -5.31 -11.56
N ARG A 83 6.07 -5.85 -11.02
CA ARG A 83 7.39 -5.23 -11.06
C ARG A 83 7.82 -4.95 -12.51
N ASP A 84 7.83 -5.98 -13.35
CA ASP A 84 8.33 -5.88 -14.72
C ASP A 84 7.42 -4.99 -15.57
N PHE A 85 6.11 -5.01 -15.33
CA PHE A 85 5.14 -4.11 -15.95
C PHE A 85 5.44 -2.63 -15.68
N MET A 86 5.89 -2.30 -14.46
CA MET A 86 6.27 -0.94 -14.08
C MET A 86 7.65 -0.55 -14.60
N ILE A 87 8.63 -1.47 -14.55
CA ILE A 87 9.96 -1.25 -15.14
C ILE A 87 9.84 -0.94 -16.63
N ASN A 88 9.01 -1.69 -17.36
CA ASN A 88 8.75 -1.48 -18.78
C ASN A 88 8.06 -0.14 -19.09
N ARG A 89 7.54 0.57 -18.08
CA ARG A 89 6.99 1.93 -18.16
C ARG A 89 7.99 3.01 -17.77
N GLY A 90 9.26 2.66 -17.55
CA GLY A 90 10.32 3.59 -17.19
C GLY A 90 10.38 3.93 -15.70
N PHE A 91 9.78 3.12 -14.82
CA PHE A 91 9.96 3.26 -13.38
C PHE A 91 11.24 2.54 -12.94
N THR A 92 12.00 3.18 -12.06
CA THR A 92 13.15 2.54 -11.43
C THR A 92 12.67 1.65 -10.30
N TYR A 93 12.93 0.34 -10.41
CA TYR A 93 12.64 -0.58 -9.32
C TYR A 93 13.62 -0.38 -8.16
N CYS A 94 13.11 -0.19 -6.96
CA CYS A 94 13.91 -0.11 -5.75
C CYS A 94 13.27 -0.94 -4.63
N VAL A 95 14.11 -1.44 -3.72
CA VAL A 95 13.67 -2.11 -2.50
C VAL A 95 14.05 -1.19 -1.33
N PRO A 96 13.09 -0.48 -0.73
CA PRO A 96 13.38 0.48 0.32
C PRO A 96 13.46 -0.23 1.70
N PRO A 97 14.00 0.44 2.74
CA PRO A 97 13.93 -0.07 4.10
C PRO A 97 12.47 -0.32 4.54
N PHE A 98 12.22 -1.43 5.23
CA PHE A 98 10.91 -1.78 5.78
C PHE A 98 10.66 -1.21 7.18
N MET A 99 11.64 -0.48 7.71
CA MET A 99 11.55 0.27 8.95
C MET A 99 11.99 1.71 8.70
N ILE A 100 11.26 2.66 9.27
CA ILE A 100 11.52 4.09 9.13
C ILE A 100 11.50 4.79 10.50
N ARG A 101 12.24 5.90 10.59
CA ARG A 101 12.30 6.74 11.79
C ARG A 101 11.04 7.60 11.93
N SER A 102 10.74 8.02 13.15
CA SER A 102 9.58 8.89 13.44
C SER A 102 9.55 10.16 12.59
N ASN A 103 10.70 10.81 12.38
CA ASN A 103 10.81 12.03 11.60
C ASN A 103 10.38 11.87 10.14
N VAL A 104 10.56 10.68 9.55
CA VAL A 104 10.08 10.35 8.20
C VAL A 104 8.56 10.26 8.18
N VAL A 105 7.98 9.61 9.19
CA VAL A 105 6.53 9.39 9.29
C VAL A 105 5.78 10.71 9.50
N THR A 106 6.32 11.60 10.35
CA THR A 106 5.70 12.90 10.63
C THR A 106 5.63 13.84 9.43
N GLY A 107 6.40 13.57 8.37
CA GLY A 107 6.32 14.32 7.11
C GLY A 107 5.12 13.95 6.24
N VAL A 108 4.47 12.81 6.49
CA VAL A 108 3.39 12.27 5.63
C VAL A 108 2.07 12.08 6.39
N MET A 109 2.10 11.83 7.70
CA MET A 109 0.90 11.60 8.51
C MET A 109 0.97 12.26 9.89
N SER A 110 -0.21 12.45 10.51
CA SER A 110 -0.29 12.97 11.88
C SER A 110 0.18 11.94 12.91
N PHE A 111 0.58 12.42 14.09
CA PHE A 111 0.99 11.54 15.20
C PHE A 111 -0.11 10.57 15.63
N ALA A 112 -1.38 11.00 15.60
CA ALA A 112 -2.52 10.17 15.96
C ALA A 112 -2.77 9.03 14.95
N GLU A 113 -2.58 9.31 13.65
CA GLU A 113 -2.65 8.29 12.60
C GLU A 113 -1.48 7.31 12.71
N MET A 114 -0.27 7.81 12.98
CA MET A 114 0.92 6.98 13.17
C MET A 114 0.73 5.96 14.30
N ASP A 115 0.28 6.39 15.48
CA ASP A 115 0.11 5.49 16.63
C ASP A 115 -0.96 4.42 16.38
N SER A 116 -2.06 4.81 15.73
CA SER A 116 -3.19 3.92 15.47
C SER A 116 -2.97 2.96 14.30
N MET A 117 -2.15 3.31 13.32
CA MET A 117 -1.97 2.52 12.09
C MET A 117 -0.63 1.79 11.98
N MET A 118 0.44 2.25 12.63
CA MET A 118 1.79 1.70 12.44
C MET A 118 2.29 0.88 13.63
N TYR A 119 3.06 -0.17 13.36
CA TYR A 119 3.75 -0.95 14.39
C TYR A 119 5.05 -0.28 14.79
N LYS A 120 5.23 -0.05 16.10
CA LYS A 120 6.42 0.56 16.71
C LYS A 120 7.36 -0.53 17.22
N ILE A 121 8.67 -0.38 16.98
CA ILE A 121 9.69 -1.20 17.65
C ILE A 121 9.94 -0.63 19.04
N GLU A 122 9.75 -1.46 20.06
CA GLU A 122 9.96 -1.05 21.45
C GLU A 122 11.44 -0.77 21.71
N GLY A 123 11.73 0.34 22.40
CA GLY A 123 13.10 0.74 22.74
C GLY A 123 13.89 1.41 21.61
N GLU A 124 13.33 1.53 20.40
CA GLU A 124 14.01 2.11 19.23
C GLU A 124 13.21 3.23 18.57
N ASP A 125 13.86 4.14 17.86
CA ASP A 125 13.18 5.12 16.98
C ASP A 125 12.89 4.49 15.60
N LEU A 126 12.24 3.33 15.56
CA LEU A 126 11.83 2.65 14.33
C LEU A 126 10.34 2.27 14.33
N TYR A 127 9.73 2.33 13.16
CA TYR A 127 8.37 1.89 12.87
C TYR A 127 8.37 1.02 11.61
N LEU A 128 7.58 -0.06 11.60
CA LEU A 128 7.33 -0.84 10.40
C LEU A 128 6.47 -0.05 9.41
N ILE A 129 6.82 -0.12 8.12
CA ILE A 129 6.13 0.62 7.07
C ILE A 129 4.69 0.12 6.84
N GLY A 130 3.74 1.05 6.71
CA GLY A 130 2.37 0.73 6.24
C GLY A 130 2.22 0.66 4.72
N THR A 131 3.22 1.15 4.00
CA THR A 131 3.42 1.09 2.54
C THR A 131 4.87 1.45 2.22
N SER A 132 5.42 0.93 1.10
CA SER A 132 6.72 1.36 0.57
C SER A 132 6.81 2.85 0.27
N GLU A 133 5.67 3.53 0.06
CA GLU A 133 5.63 4.96 -0.26
C GLU A 133 6.35 5.81 0.78
N HIS A 134 6.06 5.62 2.07
CA HIS A 134 6.69 6.40 3.15
C HIS A 134 8.22 6.30 3.11
N SER A 135 8.74 5.11 2.84
CA SER A 135 10.18 4.85 2.79
C SER A 135 10.82 5.41 1.52
N MET A 136 10.12 5.31 0.38
CA MET A 136 10.57 5.88 -0.90
C MET A 136 10.58 7.41 -0.90
N ILE A 137 9.57 8.07 -0.33
CA ILE A 137 9.52 9.53 -0.18
C ILE A 137 10.59 9.98 0.82
N GLY A 138 10.73 9.25 1.93
CA GLY A 138 11.75 9.53 2.96
C GLY A 138 13.18 9.59 2.42
N LYS A 139 13.46 8.90 1.30
CA LYS A 139 14.75 8.96 0.59
C LYS A 139 15.17 10.37 0.14
N PHE A 140 14.23 11.31 0.06
CA PHE A 140 14.46 12.68 -0.43
C PHE A 140 14.34 13.75 0.66
N ILE A 141 14.19 13.37 1.93
CA ILE A 141 14.18 14.31 3.06
C ILE A 141 15.49 15.10 3.09
N ASP A 142 15.39 16.40 3.39
CA ASP A 142 16.50 17.35 3.50
C ASP A 142 17.45 17.36 2.29
N THR A 143 16.93 17.01 1.11
CA THR A 143 17.71 16.90 -0.13
C THR A 143 17.16 17.88 -1.18
N MET A 144 18.03 18.68 -1.79
CA MET A 144 17.70 19.44 -3.00
C MET A 144 17.94 18.58 -4.23
N LEU A 145 16.92 18.48 -5.09
CA LEU A 145 17.01 17.73 -6.36
C LEU A 145 17.37 18.67 -7.50
N ASP A 146 18.22 18.20 -8.41
CA ASP A 146 18.46 18.86 -9.68
C ASP A 146 17.23 18.72 -10.58
N GLU A 147 16.78 19.82 -11.17
CA GLU A 147 15.64 19.85 -12.09
C GLU A 147 15.85 18.93 -13.30
N ALA A 148 17.10 18.80 -13.76
CA ALA A 148 17.46 17.92 -14.88
C ALA A 148 17.21 16.44 -14.59
N GLU A 149 17.09 16.06 -13.31
CA GLU A 149 16.83 14.69 -12.89
C GLU A 149 15.33 14.38 -12.70
N LEU A 150 14.44 15.35 -12.95
CA LEU A 150 13.00 15.19 -12.83
C LEU A 150 12.35 14.80 -14.18
N PRO A 151 11.28 13.98 -14.17
CA PRO A 151 10.64 13.38 -13.00
C PRO A 151 11.41 12.16 -12.46
N LYS A 152 11.45 12.00 -11.13
CA LYS A 152 11.87 10.74 -10.49
C LYS A 152 10.67 9.80 -10.42
N THR A 153 10.81 8.61 -11.00
CA THR A 153 9.78 7.55 -11.02
C THR A 153 10.34 6.31 -10.33
N LEU A 154 9.73 5.94 -9.21
CA LEU A 154 10.12 4.76 -8.41
C LEU A 154 8.97 3.77 -8.31
N THR A 155 9.31 2.48 -8.34
CA THR A 155 8.38 1.39 -8.07
C THR A 155 9.03 0.39 -7.12
N SER A 156 8.24 -0.22 -6.25
CA SER A 156 8.75 -1.10 -5.20
C SER A 156 7.75 -2.20 -4.91
N TYR A 157 8.27 -3.31 -4.39
CA TYR A 157 7.50 -4.30 -3.66
C TYR A 157 7.97 -4.31 -2.21
N SER A 158 7.01 -4.29 -1.28
CA SER A 158 7.31 -4.41 0.15
C SER A 158 6.18 -5.16 0.87
N PRO A 159 6.49 -5.91 1.95
CA PRO A 159 5.48 -6.25 2.94
C PRO A 159 4.96 -4.96 3.61
N CYS A 160 3.65 -4.87 3.81
CA CYS A 160 2.99 -3.69 4.39
C CYS A 160 2.34 -4.07 5.72
N PHE A 161 2.73 -3.38 6.80
CA PHE A 161 2.29 -3.68 8.16
C PHE A 161 1.32 -2.60 8.63
N ARG A 162 0.05 -2.97 8.83
CA ARG A 162 -0.98 -2.04 9.33
C ARG A 162 -1.66 -2.62 10.56
N LYS A 163 -1.69 -1.83 11.64
CA LYS A 163 -2.54 -2.14 12.80
C LYS A 163 -3.99 -2.01 12.35
N LYS A 164 -4.74 -3.11 12.38
CA LYS A 164 -6.20 -3.02 12.34
C LYS A 164 -6.68 -2.71 13.75
N LYS A 165 -7.00 -1.44 14.03
CA LYS A 165 -8.03 -1.17 15.04
C LYS A 165 -9.32 -1.73 14.45
N VAL A 166 -9.98 -2.63 15.16
CA VAL A 166 -11.23 -3.26 14.69
C VAL A 166 -12.29 -2.17 14.50
N LEU A 167 -12.34 -1.59 13.31
CA LEU A 167 -13.56 -1.10 12.72
C LEU A 167 -14.09 -2.29 11.94
N MET A 168 -15.17 -2.89 12.44
CA MET A 168 -15.97 -3.85 11.70
C MET A 168 -16.49 -3.17 10.44
N GLU A 169 -15.73 -3.25 9.35
CA GLU A 169 -16.23 -3.22 7.98
C GLU A 169 -15.05 -3.56 7.05
N SER A 170 -15.07 -4.80 6.57
CA SER A 170 -14.11 -5.36 5.64
C SER A 170 -14.23 -4.69 4.27
N LYS A 171 -13.35 -3.72 3.98
CA LYS A 171 -13.02 -3.34 2.60
C LYS A 171 -11.67 -3.96 2.23
N ASN A 172 -11.71 -4.93 1.32
CA ASN A 172 -10.52 -5.49 0.67
C ASN A 172 -9.95 -4.43 -0.28
N VAL A 173 -8.79 -3.86 0.04
CA VAL A 173 -8.06 -2.97 -0.86
C VAL A 173 -6.65 -3.52 -1.04
N VAL A 174 -6.32 -3.90 -2.28
CA VAL A 174 -4.94 -4.18 -2.70
C VAL A 174 -4.38 -2.88 -3.24
N TYR A 175 -3.40 -2.30 -2.55
CA TYR A 175 -2.71 -1.09 -3.01
C TYR A 175 -1.52 -1.50 -3.88
N THR A 176 -1.49 -1.02 -5.13
CA THR A 176 -0.24 -0.89 -5.89
C THR A 176 0.00 0.61 -6.05
N GLU A 177 1.07 1.11 -5.46
CA GLU A 177 1.38 2.55 -5.44
C GLU A 177 2.59 2.83 -6.34
N SER A 178 2.46 3.87 -7.16
CA SER A 178 3.52 4.38 -8.04
C SER A 178 3.70 5.86 -7.77
N ILE A 179 4.92 6.28 -7.44
CA ILE A 179 5.20 7.68 -7.09
C ILE A 179 5.80 8.39 -8.31
N SER A 180 5.18 9.51 -8.69
CA SER A 180 5.65 10.41 -9.74
C SER A 180 5.76 11.83 -9.17
N LEU A 181 6.98 12.28 -8.87
CA LEU A 181 7.22 13.68 -8.49
C LEU A 181 7.27 14.54 -9.76
N LYS A 182 6.27 15.41 -9.97
CA LYS A 182 6.25 16.40 -11.06
C LYS A 182 6.69 17.78 -10.56
N SER A 183 7.46 18.50 -11.36
CA SER A 183 7.76 19.92 -11.16
C SER A 183 6.45 20.73 -11.14
N ARG A 184 6.25 21.55 -10.10
CA ARG A 184 5.18 22.56 -10.06
C ARG A 184 5.60 23.71 -10.98
N LYS A 185 4.87 23.92 -12.08
CA LYS A 185 4.77 25.22 -12.73
C LYS A 185 3.61 26.00 -12.12
#